data_AF-A0A0B5DY99-F1
#
_entry.id   AF-A0A0B5DY99-F1
#
_cell.length_a   1.000
_cell.length_b   1.000
_cell.length_c   1.000
_cell.angle_alpha   90.00
_cell.angle_beta   90.00
_cell.angle_gamma   90.00
#
_symmetry.space_group_name_H-M   'P 1'
#
loop_
_entity.id
_entity.type
_entity.pdbx_description
1 polymer ?
#
loop_
_entity_poly.entity_id
_entity_poly.type
_entity_poly.pdbx_seq_one_letter_code
_entity_poly.pdbx_strand_id
1 'polypeptide(L)' 'MRHTLMLNLDEAHACLLDELRQHFHLAAEETVRLAIRLTHARHKQKPDVLVPEFKPRAKRDDWFDDEDHVPE' A
#
# COMPACT_ATOMS: atom_id res chain seq x y z
N MET A 1 11.49 11.24 6.11
CA MET A 1 11.08 12.34 5.21
C MET A 1 9.85 11.89 4.44
N ARG A 2 8.83 12.75 4.29
CA ARG A 2 7.58 12.41 3.58
C ARG A 2 7.59 13.08 2.21
N HIS A 3 7.52 12.29 1.14
CA HIS A 3 7.38 12.78 -0.22
C HIS A 3 5.91 12.64 -0.64
N THR A 4 5.33 13.73 -1.15
CA THR A 4 3.96 13.75 -1.65
C THR A 4 4.01 13.89 -3.17
N LEU A 5 3.28 13.01 -3.87
CA LEU A 5 3.16 13.03 -5.32
C LEU A 5 1.68 13.19 -5.68
N MET A 6 1.39 14.12 -6.59
CA MET A 6 0.06 14.22 -7.22
C MET A 6 0.08 13.42 -8.51
N LEU A 7 -0.91 12.53 -8.67
CA LEU A 7 -1.07 11.69 -9.85
C LEU A 7 -2.23 12.24 -10.68
N ASN A 8 -1.93 12.63 -11.92
CA ASN A 8 -2.96 12.91 -12.92
C ASN A 8 -3.30 11.59 -13.60
N LEU A 9 -4.55 11.16 -13.48
CA LEU A 9 -5.07 9.96 -14.14
C LEU A 9 -5.93 10.41 -15.32
N ASP A 10 -5.78 9.72 -16.45
CA ASP A 10 -6.80 9.79 -17.48
C ASP A 10 -8.06 9.04 -17.03
N GLU A 11 -9.12 9.15 -17.83
CA GLU A 11 -10.42 8.56 -17.52
C GLU A 11 -10.35 7.04 -17.35
N ALA A 12 -9.57 6.36 -18.19
CA ALA A 12 -9.43 4.91 -18.12
C ALA A 12 -8.78 4.46 -16.81
N HIS A 13 -7.69 5.12 -16.40
CA HIS A 13 -7.01 4.82 -15.15
C HIS A 13 -7.84 5.22 -13.92
N ALA A 14 -8.65 6.29 -14.02
CA ALA A 14 -9.57 6.69 -12.96
C ALA A 14 -10.67 5.63 -12.73
N CYS A 15 -11.24 5.07 -13.80
CA CYS A 15 -12.22 3.99 -13.72
C CYS A 15 -11.62 2.73 -13.07
N LEU A 16 -10.44 2.30 -13.52
CA LEU A 16 -9.74 1.15 -12.93
C LEU A 16 -9.45 1.36 -11.43
N LEU A 17 -9.08 2.58 -11.04
CA LEU A 17 -8.86 2.90 -9.64
C LEU A 17 -10.17 2.79 -8.83
N ASP A 18 -11.30 3.24 -9.39
CA ASP A 18 -12.61 3.13 -8.73
C ASP A 18 -13.05 1.68 -8.56
N GLU A 19 -12.88 0.84 -9.59
CA GLU A 19 -13.14 -0.60 -9.54
C GLU A 19 -12.31 -1.29 -8.45
N LEU A 20 -11.00 -1.03 -8.41
CA LEU A 20 -10.12 -1.56 -7.37
C LEU A 20 -10.50 -1.04 -5.98
N ARG A 21 -10.92 0.23 -5.89
CA ARG A 21 -11.38 0.84 -4.64
C ARG A 21 -12.61 0.11 -4.10
N GLN A 22 -13.59 -0.16 -4.96
CA GLN A 22 -14.80 -0.90 -4.62
C GLN A 22 -14.47 -2.35 -4.24
N HIS A 23 -13.59 -3.02 -4.98
CA HIS A 23 -13.22 -4.41 -4.72
C HIS A 23 -12.56 -4.59 -3.35
N PHE A 24 -11.54 -3.79 -3.05
CA PHE A 24 -10.78 -3.91 -1.80
C PHE A 24 -11.38 -3.11 -0.63
N HIS A 25 -12.42 -2.30 -0.87
CA HIS A 25 -13.05 -1.42 0.12
C HIS A 25 -12.04 -0.45 0.78
N LEU A 26 -11.10 0.08 -0.02
CA LEU A 26 -10.05 1.00 0.43
C LEU A 26 -10.35 2.44 0.03
N ALA A 27 -9.61 3.41 0.58
CA ALA A 27 -9.59 4.77 0.02
C ALA A 27 -8.72 4.80 -1.25
N ALA A 28 -8.98 5.74 -2.17
CA ALA A 28 -8.23 5.83 -3.43
C ALA A 28 -6.71 5.89 -3.23
N GLU A 29 -6.24 6.67 -2.24
CA GLU A 29 -4.81 6.76 -1.89
C GLU A 29 -4.23 5.42 -1.42
N GLU A 30 -4.97 4.67 -0.60
CA GLU A 30 -4.55 3.35 -0.11
C GLU A 30 -4.55 2.31 -1.23
N THR A 31 -5.53 2.37 -2.13
CA THR A 31 -5.59 1.51 -3.31
C THR A 31 -4.37 1.74 -4.21
N VAL A 32 -3.98 3.00 -4.46
CA VAL A 32 -2.76 3.31 -5.22
C VAL A 32 -1.51 2.80 -4.50
N ARG A 33 -1.40 2.99 -3.18
CA ARG A 33 -0.30 2.43 -2.38
C ARG A 33 -0.23 0.90 -2.46
N LEU A 34 -1.37 0.23 -2.49
CA LEU A 34 -1.44 -1.23 -2.65
C LEU A 34 -1.00 -1.65 -4.05
N ALA A 35 -1.52 -1.00 -5.09
CA ALA A 35 -1.15 -1.29 -6.48
C ALA A 35 0.36 -1.14 -6.72
N ILE A 36 0.98 -0.07 -6.23
CA ILE A 36 2.43 0.13 -6.32
C ILE A 36 3.19 -1.02 -5.65
N ARG A 37 2.77 -1.43 -4.45
CA ARG A 37 3.41 -2.54 -3.72
C ARG A 37 3.28 -3.86 -4.46
N LEU A 38 2.10 -4.18 -4.99
CA LEU A 38 1.85 -5.39 -5.77
C LEU A 38 2.71 -5.43 -7.04
N THR A 39 2.76 -4.33 -7.79
CA THR A 39 3.57 -4.20 -9.00
C THR A 39 5.06 -4.31 -8.68
N HIS A 40 5.53 -3.64 -7.63
CA HIS A 40 6.92 -3.71 -7.20
C HIS A 40 7.30 -5.13 -6.74
N ALA A 41 6.43 -5.80 -5.98
CA ALA A 41 6.64 -7.19 -5.57
C ALA A 41 6.72 -8.13 -6.77
N ARG A 42 5.81 -8.00 -7.74
CA ARG A 42 5.84 -8.77 -9.01
C ARG A 42 7.08 -8.49 -9.85
N HIS A 43 7.58 -7.25 -9.85
CA HIS A 43 8.81 -6.91 -10.56
C HIS A 43 10.05 -7.53 -9.90
N LYS A 44 10.06 -7.63 -8.56
CA LYS A 44 11.20 -8.18 -7.79
C LYS A 44 11.15 -9.70 -7.60
N GLN A 45 9.97 -10.31 -7.56
CA GLN A 45 9.81 -11.75 -7.43
C GLN A 45 9.69 -12.36 -8.83
N LYS A 46 10.47 -13.42 -9.11
CA LYS A 46 10.23 -14.26 -10.29
C LYS A 46 8.76 -14.68 -10.32
N PRO A 47 8.14 -14.80 -11.51
CA PRO A 47 6.68 -14.83 -11.71
C PRO A 47 5.89 -15.94 -10.98
N ASP A 48 6.55 -16.88 -10.31
CA ASP A 48 5.94 -18.08 -9.74
C ASP A 48 5.59 -17.99 -8.24
N VAL A 49 5.78 -16.84 -7.59
CA VAL A 49 5.44 -16.69 -6.16
C VAL A 49 4.33 -15.66 -5.98
N LEU A 50 3.14 -16.20 -5.70
CA LEU A 50 1.90 -15.48 -5.46
C LEU A 50 2.02 -14.56 -4.23
N VAL A 51 2.17 -13.27 -4.51
CA VAL A 51 1.72 -12.08 -3.74
C VAL A 51 2.11 -12.01 -2.25
N PRO A 52 2.86 -10.98 -1.80
CA PRO A 52 3.10 -10.75 -0.38
C PRO A 52 1.80 -10.49 0.38
N GLU A 53 1.67 -11.12 1.55
CA GLU A 53 0.53 -10.98 2.46
C GLU A 53 0.25 -9.50 2.77
N PHE A 54 -0.88 -8.98 2.27
CA PHE A 54 -1.32 -7.62 2.53
C PHE A 54 -1.91 -7.55 3.94
N LYS A 55 -1.18 -6.96 4.89
CA LYS A 55 -1.72 -6.55 6.19
C LYS A 55 -2.15 -5.08 6.11
N PRO A 56 -3.42 -4.78 5.81
CA PRO A 56 -3.92 -3.42 5.97
C PRO A 56 -3.76 -3.06 7.44
N ARG A 57 -3.04 -1.98 7.73
CA ARG A 57 -3.00 -1.41 9.08
C ARG A 57 -4.39 -0.83 9.38
N ALA A 58 -5.29 -1.67 9.86
CA ALA A 58 -6.51 -1.23 10.51
C ALA A 58 -6.16 -0.81 11.95
N LYS A 59 -6.56 0.43 12.26
CA LYS A 59 -6.48 1.14 13.53
C LYS A 59 -5.12 1.71 13.95
N ARG A 60 -5.12 3.05 14.07
CA ARG A 60 -4.39 3.79 15.10
C ARG A 60 -4.76 3.17 16.44
N ASP A 61 -3.81 2.55 17.10
CA ASP A 61 -3.80 2.52 18.56
C ASP A 61 -2.61 3.36 18.99
N ASP A 62 -2.95 4.49 19.63
CA ASP A 62 -2.03 5.29 20.43
C ASP A 62 -1.35 4.38 21.45
N TRP A 63 -0.07 4.08 21.28
CA TRP A 63 0.79 3.63 22.37
C TRP A 63 2.04 4.51 22.35
N PHE A 64 1.98 5.53 23.21
CA PHE A 64 3.11 6.22 23.78
C PHE A 64 4.06 5.24 24.48
N ASP A 65 5.37 5.53 24.41
CA ASP A 65 6.48 5.19 25.33
C ASP A 65 6.66 3.71 25.75
N ASP A 66 7.85 3.15 25.93
CA ASP A 66 9.19 3.72 26.14
C ASP A 66 10.23 2.58 25.97
N GLU A 67 11.51 2.96 26.03
CA GLU A 67 12.66 2.13 26.40
C GLU A 67 13.27 1.13 25.38
N ASP A 68 14.35 1.65 24.76
CA ASP A 68 15.69 1.04 24.64
C ASP A 68 15.84 -0.46 24.91
N HIS A 69 16.30 -1.20 23.89
CA HIS A 69 17.23 -2.32 24.09
C HIS A 69 18.21 -2.45 22.93
N VAL A 70 19.43 -1.98 23.16
CA VAL A 70 20.65 -2.34 22.40
C VAL A 70 21.33 -3.47 23.18
N PRO A 71 21.66 -4.64 22.58
CA PRO A 71 22.51 -5.61 23.25
C PRO A 71 23.97 -5.52 22.76
N GLU A 72 24.91 -5.65 23.70
CA GLU A 72 26.33 -6.02 23.47
C GLU A 72 26.47 -7.50 23.06
#